data_AF-A0A956XMM7-F1
#
_entry.id   AF-A0A956XMM7-F1
#
_cell.length_a   1.000
_cell.length_b   1.000
_cell.length_c   1.000
_cell.angle_alpha   90.00
_cell.angle_beta   90.00
_cell.angle_gamma   90.00
#
_symmetry.space_group_name_H-M   'P 1'
#
loop_
_entity.id
_entity.type
_entity.pdbx_description
1 polymer ?
#
loop_
_entity_poly.entity_id
_entity_poly.type
_entity_poly.pdbx_seq_one_letter_code
_entity_poly.pdbx_strand_id
1 'polypeptide(L)'
;MSERGNIVVVNENGYRIYHSHGSLYFDAYFFWGLEHALKFIELTSALYEHWYDTVWAEGGVLIDVTRQIVMLYGGETIQLHIPRRRLYIQLMQYLWKGWTIKWATNGLFDFVDHVGYPREDVDRDRLPLPDDETYSLEDIPFESQTTDKCDSIFSIHLKDGSIRLFPQHFQLDELLPYGERLVDELLALSIDSEISLDDDKSFPFQGCHIDMRDKSITYWTARPLEGFGKRIKPAWPGWTQTYLADDFESHIALTQGKLELPIRSVDNLLADLERILVAEVPNPVDRDNPNFDWIHESRRTYPPETPLRKELFNLAVKEWKASLGT
;
A
#
# COMPACT_ATOMS: atom_id res chain seq x y z
N MET A 1 8.45 -15.31 -8.21
CA MET A 1 7.28 -15.79 -7.44
C MET A 1 6.04 -15.44 -8.24
N SER A 2 4.93 -16.16 -8.08
CA SER A 2 3.68 -15.81 -8.77
C SER A 2 2.98 -14.72 -7.97
N GLU A 3 2.71 -13.57 -8.58
CA GLU A 3 2.16 -12.38 -7.92
C GLU A 3 0.65 -12.52 -7.79
N ARG A 4 0.21 -13.21 -6.74
CA ARG A 4 -1.17 -13.65 -6.55
C ARG A 4 -2.03 -12.50 -6.08
N GLY A 5 -3.26 -12.44 -6.58
CA GLY A 5 -4.24 -11.48 -6.10
C GLY A 5 -5.68 -11.94 -6.22
N ASN A 6 -6.51 -11.38 -5.35
CA ASN A 6 -7.95 -11.60 -5.35
C ASN A 6 -8.63 -10.53 -6.22
N ILE A 7 -9.38 -10.96 -7.23
CA ILE A 7 -10.32 -10.09 -7.93
C ILE A 7 -11.73 -10.45 -7.48
N VAL A 8 -12.46 -9.50 -6.92
CA VAL A 8 -13.78 -9.73 -6.33
C VAL A 8 -14.81 -8.92 -7.10
N VAL A 9 -15.84 -9.58 -7.64
CA VAL A 9 -16.95 -8.90 -8.33
C VAL A 9 -18.22 -9.12 -7.55
N VAL A 10 -18.77 -8.04 -6.99
CA VAL A 10 -20.03 -8.03 -6.24
C VAL A 10 -21.17 -7.59 -7.14
N ASN A 11 -22.29 -8.30 -7.10
CA ASN A 11 -23.53 -8.01 -7.80
C ASN A 11 -24.75 -8.33 -6.91
N GLU A 12 -25.96 -8.21 -7.47
CA GLU A 12 -27.22 -8.42 -6.73
C GLU A 12 -27.36 -9.83 -6.12
N ASN A 13 -26.63 -10.82 -6.63
CA ASN A 13 -26.67 -12.21 -6.18
C ASN A 13 -25.55 -12.57 -5.19
N GLY A 14 -24.78 -11.59 -4.71
CA GLY A 14 -23.61 -11.80 -3.84
C GLY A 14 -22.30 -11.44 -4.56
N TYR A 15 -21.24 -12.21 -4.34
CA TYR A 15 -19.94 -11.94 -4.95
C TYR A 15 -19.33 -13.19 -5.58
N ARG A 16 -18.41 -12.96 -6.54
CA ARG A 16 -17.56 -13.98 -7.15
C ARG A 16 -16.11 -13.59 -6.97
N ILE A 17 -15.26 -14.59 -6.77
CA ILE A 17 -13.81 -14.41 -6.66
C ILE A 17 -13.17 -14.97 -7.93
N TYR A 18 -12.22 -14.23 -8.44
CA TYR A 18 -11.33 -14.66 -9.50
C TYR A 18 -9.90 -14.53 -9.02
N HIS A 19 -9.06 -15.48 -9.44
CA HIS A 19 -7.65 -15.46 -9.14
C HIS A 19 -6.87 -14.89 -10.31
N SER A 20 -5.81 -14.14 -9.99
CA SER A 20 -4.83 -13.66 -10.95
C SER A 20 -3.43 -13.84 -10.40
N HIS A 21 -2.48 -14.11 -11.30
CA HIS A 21 -1.03 -14.14 -11.04
C HIS A 21 -0.31 -12.88 -11.55
N GLY A 22 -1.04 -11.78 -11.70
CA GLY A 22 -0.55 -10.49 -12.17
C GLY A 22 -0.89 -9.33 -11.25
N SER A 23 -0.97 -9.56 -9.93
CA SER A 23 -1.43 -8.56 -8.97
C SER A 23 -0.53 -7.32 -8.89
N LEU A 24 0.76 -7.42 -9.25
CA LEU A 24 1.65 -6.26 -9.33
C LEU A 24 1.25 -5.24 -10.40
N TYR A 25 0.39 -5.62 -11.35
CA TYR A 25 -0.01 -4.78 -12.48
C TYR A 25 -1.49 -4.39 -12.43
N PHE A 26 -2.19 -4.69 -11.33
CA PHE A 26 -3.60 -4.32 -11.18
C PHE A 26 -3.80 -2.80 -11.28
N ASP A 27 -2.85 -2.02 -10.76
CA ASP A 27 -2.81 -0.57 -10.94
C ASP A 27 -2.91 -0.16 -12.43
N ALA A 28 -2.19 -0.83 -13.32
CA ALA A 28 -2.18 -0.52 -14.75
C ALA A 28 -3.38 -1.10 -15.51
N TYR A 29 -3.97 -2.21 -15.08
CA TYR A 29 -5.11 -2.82 -15.78
C TYR A 29 -6.45 -2.20 -15.39
N PHE A 30 -6.65 -1.90 -14.12
CA PHE A 30 -7.94 -1.42 -13.62
C PHE A 30 -8.09 0.11 -13.68
N PHE A 31 -7.03 0.86 -13.96
CA PHE A 31 -7.09 2.33 -14.08
C PHE A 31 -8.08 2.84 -15.15
N TRP A 32 -8.26 2.09 -16.24
CA TRP A 32 -8.90 2.57 -17.48
C TRP A 32 -10.43 2.53 -17.54
N GLY A 33 -11.10 2.29 -16.41
CA GLY A 33 -12.56 2.24 -16.34
C GLY A 33 -13.16 0.83 -16.32
N LEU A 34 -14.45 0.77 -16.02
CA LEU A 34 -15.20 -0.49 -15.82
C LEU A 34 -15.14 -1.43 -17.03
N GLU A 35 -15.33 -0.92 -18.24
CA GLU A 35 -15.33 -1.76 -19.45
C GLU A 35 -13.99 -2.47 -19.66
N HIS A 36 -12.88 -1.76 -19.40
CA HIS A 36 -11.53 -2.30 -19.51
C HIS A 36 -11.27 -3.33 -18.41
N ALA A 37 -11.71 -3.04 -17.19
CA ALA A 37 -11.61 -3.95 -16.05
C ALA A 37 -12.37 -5.26 -16.27
N LEU A 38 -13.65 -5.20 -16.68
CA LEU A 38 -14.46 -6.39 -16.92
C LEU A 38 -13.88 -7.24 -18.05
N LYS A 39 -13.40 -6.61 -19.12
CA LYS A 39 -12.72 -7.31 -20.22
C LYS A 39 -11.44 -8.00 -19.76
N PHE A 40 -10.65 -7.37 -18.89
CA PHE A 40 -9.48 -8.01 -18.30
C PHE A 40 -9.89 -9.26 -17.50
N ILE A 41 -10.89 -9.15 -16.63
CA ILE A 41 -11.37 -10.28 -15.80
C ILE A 41 -11.83 -11.44 -16.68
N GLU A 42 -12.61 -11.17 -17.73
CA GLU A 42 -13.11 -12.20 -18.66
C GLU A 42 -11.97 -12.95 -19.37
N LEU A 43 -10.87 -12.27 -19.70
CA LEU A 43 -9.78 -12.84 -20.50
C LEU A 43 -8.71 -13.52 -19.67
N THR A 44 -8.45 -13.08 -18.44
CA THR A 44 -7.22 -13.44 -17.71
C THR A 44 -7.45 -14.14 -16.38
N SER A 45 -8.68 -14.18 -15.88
CA SER A 45 -8.93 -14.59 -14.50
C SER A 45 -9.79 -15.85 -14.43
N ALA A 46 -9.30 -16.87 -13.71
CA ALA A 46 -10.05 -18.08 -13.47
C ALA A 46 -11.07 -17.87 -12.34
N LEU A 47 -12.32 -18.29 -12.54
CA LEU A 47 -13.32 -18.29 -11.49
C LEU A 47 -12.90 -19.28 -10.40
N TYR A 48 -12.93 -18.85 -9.15
CA TYR A 48 -12.54 -19.66 -8.00
C TYR A 48 -13.52 -19.50 -6.83
N GLU A 49 -13.62 -20.52 -5.98
CA GLU A 49 -14.54 -20.54 -4.83
C GLU A 49 -13.90 -20.08 -3.52
N HIS A 50 -12.58 -19.83 -3.50
CA HIS A 50 -11.83 -19.51 -2.29
C HIS A 50 -11.01 -18.24 -2.42
N TRP A 51 -10.78 -17.58 -1.29
CA TRP A 51 -9.88 -16.43 -1.18
C TRP A 51 -8.43 -16.89 -1.11
N TYR A 52 -7.51 -16.13 -1.73
CA TYR A 52 -6.14 -16.12 -1.23
C TYR A 52 -6.13 -15.45 0.15
N ASP A 53 -5.42 -16.06 1.10
CA ASP A 53 -5.22 -15.53 2.44
C ASP A 53 -4.20 -14.38 2.47
N THR A 54 -3.99 -13.78 3.64
CA THR A 54 -3.06 -12.66 3.86
C THR A 54 -1.59 -13.01 3.61
N VAL A 55 -1.21 -14.29 3.50
CA VAL A 55 0.16 -14.71 3.20
C VAL A 55 0.38 -14.78 1.69
N TRP A 56 -0.64 -15.19 0.94
CA TRP A 56 -0.53 -15.38 -0.50
C TRP A 56 -1.05 -14.20 -1.32
N ALA A 57 -1.97 -13.38 -0.81
CA ALA A 57 -2.54 -12.27 -1.57
C ALA A 57 -1.62 -11.04 -1.54
N GLU A 58 -0.87 -10.82 -2.62
CA GLU A 58 0.03 -9.66 -2.78
C GLU A 58 -0.69 -8.40 -3.31
N GLY A 59 -1.93 -8.54 -3.76
CA GLY A 59 -2.77 -7.44 -4.23
C GLY A 59 -4.22 -7.86 -4.47
N GLY A 60 -5.07 -6.90 -4.79
CA GLY A 60 -6.48 -7.17 -5.02
C GLY A 60 -7.24 -6.04 -5.67
N VAL A 61 -8.31 -6.39 -6.38
CA VAL A 61 -9.32 -5.43 -6.83
C VAL A 61 -10.72 -5.95 -6.51
N LEU A 62 -11.53 -5.12 -5.87
CA LEU A 62 -12.95 -5.37 -5.63
C LEU A 62 -13.76 -4.40 -6.49
N ILE A 63 -14.71 -4.92 -7.27
CA ILE A 63 -15.66 -4.15 -8.08
C ILE A 63 -17.07 -4.49 -7.59
N ASP A 64 -17.71 -3.54 -6.93
CA ASP A 64 -19.10 -3.64 -6.52
C ASP A 64 -19.99 -2.88 -7.49
N VAL A 65 -20.63 -3.63 -8.39
CA VAL A 65 -21.50 -3.05 -9.43
C VAL A 65 -22.80 -2.50 -8.87
N THR A 66 -23.22 -2.98 -7.69
CA THR A 66 -24.48 -2.54 -7.06
C THR A 66 -24.33 -1.19 -6.39
N ARG A 67 -23.16 -0.94 -5.77
CA ARG A 67 -22.85 0.32 -5.08
C ARG A 67 -21.97 1.26 -5.91
N GLN A 68 -21.56 0.82 -7.10
CA GLN A 68 -20.61 1.53 -7.96
C GLN A 68 -19.32 1.88 -7.21
N ILE A 69 -18.74 0.90 -6.51
CA ILE A 69 -17.48 1.04 -5.77
C ILE A 69 -16.41 0.20 -6.44
N VAL A 70 -15.22 0.77 -6.63
CA VAL A 70 -14.01 -0.01 -6.89
C VAL A 70 -13.00 0.25 -5.79
N MET A 71 -12.43 -0.83 -5.26
CA MET A 71 -11.44 -0.80 -4.20
C MET A 71 -10.22 -1.60 -4.63
N LEU A 72 -9.03 -1.07 -4.37
CA LEU A 72 -7.78 -1.69 -4.79
C LEU A 72 -6.69 -1.57 -3.72
N TYR A 73 -5.83 -2.59 -3.67
CA TYR A 73 -4.54 -2.57 -2.99
C TYR A 73 -3.55 -3.43 -3.78
N GLY A 74 -2.26 -3.36 -3.45
CA GLY A 74 -1.21 -4.00 -4.23
C GLY A 74 -0.66 -3.09 -5.32
N GLY A 75 0.08 -3.67 -6.27
CA GLY A 75 0.77 -2.94 -7.32
C GLY A 75 2.09 -2.37 -6.83
N GLU A 76 3.19 -2.96 -7.30
CA GLU A 76 4.56 -2.61 -6.86
C GLU A 76 4.83 -1.11 -7.02
N THR A 77 4.35 -0.53 -8.13
CA THR A 77 4.69 0.83 -8.50
C THR A 77 3.75 1.88 -7.88
N ILE A 78 2.54 1.53 -7.47
CA ILE A 78 1.60 2.50 -6.89
C ILE A 78 1.48 2.36 -5.38
N GLN A 79 1.55 1.15 -4.83
CA GLN A 79 1.30 0.88 -3.41
C GLN A 79 2.18 1.71 -2.48
N LEU A 80 3.49 1.70 -2.71
CA LEU A 80 4.49 2.16 -1.74
C LEU A 80 4.59 3.69 -1.64
N HIS A 81 4.20 4.43 -2.68
CA HIS A 81 4.40 5.88 -2.73
C HIS A 81 3.05 6.61 -2.53
N ILE A 82 2.72 6.96 -1.28
CA ILE A 82 1.41 7.53 -0.90
C ILE A 82 1.00 8.77 -1.74
N PRO A 83 1.85 9.80 -1.94
CA PRO A 83 1.46 10.94 -2.79
C PRO A 83 1.09 10.56 -4.23
N ARG A 84 1.89 9.68 -4.86
CA ARG A 84 1.63 9.14 -6.21
C ARG A 84 0.33 8.35 -6.25
N ARG A 85 0.08 7.53 -5.23
CA ARG A 85 -1.15 6.74 -5.08
C ARG A 85 -2.40 7.61 -4.92
N ARG A 86 -2.34 8.66 -4.11
CA ARG A 86 -3.45 9.62 -3.95
C ARG A 86 -3.77 10.29 -5.29
N LEU A 87 -2.75 10.71 -6.04
CA LEU A 87 -2.95 11.27 -7.39
C LEU A 87 -3.50 10.22 -8.38
N TYR A 88 -3.02 8.98 -8.33
CA TYR A 88 -3.54 7.86 -9.12
C TYR A 88 -5.06 7.69 -8.91
N ILE A 89 -5.52 7.64 -7.66
CA ILE A 89 -6.95 7.50 -7.33
C ILE A 89 -7.75 8.70 -7.84
N GLN A 90 -7.22 9.92 -7.70
CA GLN A 90 -7.87 11.13 -8.21
C GLN A 90 -8.03 11.11 -9.74
N LEU A 91 -7.02 10.65 -10.49
CA LEU A 91 -7.12 10.55 -11.94
C LEU A 91 -8.06 9.41 -12.36
N MET A 92 -8.01 8.27 -11.68
CA MET A 92 -8.88 7.12 -11.93
C MET A 92 -10.37 7.50 -11.81
N GLN A 93 -10.71 8.42 -10.91
CA GLN A 93 -12.07 8.94 -10.72
C GLN A 93 -12.69 9.54 -11.99
N TYR A 94 -11.89 10.10 -12.91
CA TYR A 94 -12.37 10.68 -14.17
C TYR A 94 -12.62 9.64 -15.26
N LEU A 95 -11.94 8.49 -15.18
CA LEU A 95 -12.15 7.37 -16.10
C LEU A 95 -13.28 6.45 -15.62
N TRP A 96 -13.46 6.34 -14.31
CA TRP A 96 -14.53 5.60 -13.65
C TRP A 96 -15.70 6.53 -13.29
N LYS A 97 -16.35 7.11 -14.31
CA LYS A 97 -17.41 8.12 -14.12
C LYS A 97 -18.59 7.57 -13.31
N GLY A 98 -18.94 8.27 -12.23
CA GLY A 98 -20.05 7.90 -11.33
C GLY A 98 -19.71 6.81 -10.31
N TRP A 99 -18.49 6.27 -10.31
CA TRP A 99 -18.05 5.29 -9.33
C TRP A 99 -17.30 5.96 -8.18
N THR A 100 -17.30 5.33 -7.01
CA THR A 100 -16.42 5.69 -5.90
C THR A 100 -15.16 4.85 -5.96
N ILE A 101 -14.00 5.50 -6.03
CA ILE A 101 -12.70 4.83 -6.05
C ILE A 101 -12.10 4.86 -4.64
N LYS A 102 -11.67 3.71 -4.14
CA LYS A 102 -11.05 3.57 -2.81
C LYS A 102 -9.73 2.83 -2.89
N TRP A 103 -8.79 3.24 -2.05
CA TRP A 103 -7.66 2.40 -1.70
C TRP A 103 -8.01 1.56 -0.47
N ALA A 104 -7.78 0.25 -0.52
CA ALA A 104 -7.89 -0.63 0.64
C ALA A 104 -6.64 -0.47 1.52
N THR A 105 -6.73 0.40 2.53
CA THR A 105 -5.60 0.72 3.41
C THR A 105 -5.29 -0.43 4.37
N ASN A 106 -6.27 -1.26 4.68
CA ASN A 106 -6.12 -2.50 5.44
C ASN A 106 -6.19 -3.73 4.50
N GLY A 107 -5.83 -3.54 3.23
CA GLY A 107 -5.63 -4.61 2.23
C GLY A 107 -6.79 -5.57 2.11
N LEU A 108 -6.50 -6.87 2.25
CA LEU A 108 -7.50 -7.93 2.08
C LEU A 108 -8.65 -7.82 3.10
N PHE A 109 -8.39 -7.28 4.29
CA PHE A 109 -9.42 -7.13 5.32
C PHE A 109 -10.53 -6.17 4.90
N ASP A 110 -10.21 -5.10 4.16
CA ASP A 110 -11.24 -4.20 3.65
C ASP A 110 -12.16 -4.91 2.63
N PHE A 111 -11.65 -5.88 1.88
CA PHE A 111 -12.43 -6.64 0.91
C PHE A 111 -13.40 -7.59 1.59
N VAL A 112 -12.90 -8.41 2.51
CA VAL A 112 -13.73 -9.37 3.23
C VAL A 112 -14.76 -8.67 4.12
N ASP A 113 -14.41 -7.54 4.73
CA ASP A 113 -15.37 -6.71 5.47
C ASP A 113 -16.47 -6.17 4.54
N HIS A 114 -16.11 -5.71 3.35
CA HIS A 114 -17.07 -5.14 2.39
C HIS A 114 -18.14 -6.15 1.97
N VAL A 115 -17.77 -7.42 1.79
CA VAL A 115 -18.69 -8.49 1.42
C VAL A 115 -19.23 -9.31 2.60
N GLY A 116 -18.81 -9.00 3.82
CA GLY A 116 -19.22 -9.71 5.05
C GLY A 116 -18.62 -11.11 5.19
N TYR A 117 -17.44 -11.37 4.63
CA TYR A 117 -16.69 -12.62 4.81
C TYR A 117 -15.84 -12.57 6.10
N PRO A 118 -15.77 -13.64 6.90
CA PRO A 118 -15.03 -13.63 8.17
C PRO A 118 -13.52 -13.40 7.96
N ARG A 119 -12.93 -12.49 8.73
CA ARG A 119 -11.48 -12.17 8.62
C ARG A 119 -10.61 -13.37 9.00
N GLU A 120 -11.03 -14.15 9.99
CA GLU A 120 -10.34 -15.35 10.50
C GLU A 120 -10.12 -16.46 9.46
N ASP A 121 -10.94 -16.46 8.40
CA ASP A 121 -10.84 -17.44 7.32
C ASP A 121 -9.72 -17.10 6.33
N VAL A 122 -9.35 -15.80 6.23
CA VAL A 122 -8.23 -15.32 5.39
C VAL A 122 -7.01 -14.88 6.18
N ASP A 123 -7.11 -14.72 7.50
CA ASP A 123 -5.98 -14.35 8.35
C ASP A 123 -5.09 -15.57 8.58
N ARG A 124 -3.99 -15.64 7.84
CA ARG A 124 -2.95 -16.68 7.96
C ARG A 124 -1.59 -16.12 8.30
N ASP A 125 -1.48 -14.80 8.23
CA ASP A 125 -0.24 -14.13 8.55
C ASP A 125 -0.04 -14.12 10.06
N ARG A 126 1.17 -14.43 10.48
CA ARG A 126 1.57 -14.49 11.88
C ARG A 126 2.70 -13.50 12.02
N LEU A 127 2.52 -12.48 12.86
CA LEU A 127 3.68 -11.71 13.30
C LEU A 127 4.60 -12.66 14.07
N PRO A 128 5.91 -12.68 13.77
CA PRO A 128 6.86 -13.24 14.71
C PRO A 128 6.73 -12.44 16.01
N LEU A 129 6.36 -13.11 17.10
CA LEU A 129 6.38 -12.49 18.42
C LEU A 129 7.81 -12.55 18.95
N PRO A 130 8.24 -11.62 19.84
CA PRO A 130 9.60 -11.61 20.39
C PRO A 130 10.05 -12.90 21.10
N ASP A 131 9.12 -13.78 21.44
CA ASP A 131 9.38 -15.09 22.06
C ASP A 131 9.58 -16.22 21.02
N ASP A 132 9.39 -15.96 19.72
CA ASP A 132 9.91 -16.86 18.68
C ASP A 132 11.44 -16.76 18.71
N GLU A 133 12.13 -17.89 18.94
CA GLU A 133 13.61 -18.02 19.00
C GLU A 133 14.36 -17.53 17.73
N THR A 134 13.66 -16.92 16.79
CA THR A 134 14.09 -16.63 15.43
C THR A 134 14.52 -15.17 15.24
N TYR A 135 14.10 -14.23 16.10
CA TYR A 135 14.41 -12.80 15.94
C TYR A 135 14.67 -12.12 17.31
N SER A 136 15.92 -11.76 17.58
CA SER A 136 16.28 -10.88 18.70
C SER A 136 16.42 -9.43 18.23
N LEU A 137 15.98 -8.46 19.06
CA LEU A 137 16.32 -7.05 18.87
C LEU A 137 17.84 -6.82 18.75
N GLU A 138 18.63 -7.64 19.45
CA GLU A 138 20.09 -7.55 19.47
C GLU A 138 20.71 -7.91 18.11
N ASP A 139 19.98 -8.65 17.28
CA ASP A 139 20.40 -9.03 15.92
C ASP A 139 19.99 -7.99 14.87
N ILE A 140 19.23 -6.95 15.26
CA ILE A 140 18.83 -5.87 14.38
C ILE A 140 19.96 -4.84 14.34
N PRO A 141 20.65 -4.67 13.19
CA PRO A 141 21.69 -3.66 13.05
C PRO A 141 21.05 -2.27 12.97
N PHE A 142 20.66 -1.71 14.12
CA PHE A 142 20.25 -0.32 14.19
C PHE A 142 21.42 0.56 13.73
N GLU A 143 21.29 1.13 12.53
CA GLU A 143 22.35 1.95 11.97
C GLU A 143 22.36 3.31 12.66
N SER A 144 23.53 3.71 13.17
CA SER A 144 23.77 5.03 13.77
C SER A 144 24.00 6.12 12.73
N GLN A 145 23.83 5.82 11.45
CA GLN A 145 24.12 6.73 10.34
C GLN A 145 22.84 7.37 9.82
N THR A 146 22.92 8.67 9.54
CA THR A 146 21.92 9.40 8.76
C THR A 146 22.02 8.90 7.32
N THR A 147 21.24 7.89 6.96
CA THR A 147 21.11 7.47 5.57
C THR A 147 20.14 8.40 4.85
N ASP A 148 20.42 8.66 3.58
CA ASP A 148 19.57 9.44 2.68
C ASP A 148 18.32 8.64 2.24
N LYS A 149 18.10 7.44 2.78
CA LYS A 149 17.01 6.53 2.46
C LYS A 149 16.58 5.78 3.71
N CYS A 150 15.28 5.72 3.98
CA CYS A 150 14.74 4.91 5.06
C CYS A 150 13.40 4.31 4.64
N ASP A 151 13.12 3.09 5.09
CA ASP A 151 11.82 2.45 4.85
C ASP A 151 10.79 2.94 5.86
N SER A 152 11.23 3.24 7.09
CA SER A 152 10.40 3.74 8.17
C SER A 152 11.05 4.90 8.92
N ILE A 153 10.22 5.76 9.51
CA ILE A 153 10.67 6.82 10.41
C ILE A 153 9.95 6.69 11.74
N PHE A 154 10.72 6.57 12.81
CA PHE A 154 10.22 6.66 14.17
C PHE A 154 10.46 8.06 14.71
N SER A 155 9.47 8.63 15.39
CA SER A 155 9.64 9.82 16.22
C SER A 155 9.25 9.49 17.66
N ILE A 156 10.06 9.93 18.62
CA ILE A 156 9.82 9.71 20.04
C ILE A 156 9.69 11.07 20.72
N HIS A 157 8.51 11.33 21.29
CA HIS A 157 8.27 12.47 22.15
C HIS A 157 8.58 12.06 23.60
N LEU A 158 9.68 12.59 24.11
CA LEU A 158 10.22 12.29 25.43
C LEU A 158 9.46 13.04 26.52
N LYS A 159 9.58 12.55 27.76
CA LYS A 159 8.89 13.13 28.93
C LYS A 159 9.36 14.54 29.28
N ASP A 160 10.53 14.95 28.80
CA ASP A 160 11.06 16.31 28.95
C ASP A 160 10.54 17.29 27.88
N GLY A 161 9.69 16.80 26.95
CA GLY A 161 9.11 17.58 25.86
C GLY A 161 9.98 17.62 24.61
N SER A 162 11.16 17.00 24.61
CA SER A 162 11.99 16.90 23.41
C SER A 162 11.48 15.81 22.47
N ILE A 163 11.66 16.03 21.16
CA ILE A 163 11.33 15.04 20.12
C ILE A 163 12.64 14.60 19.46
N ARG A 164 12.84 13.29 19.35
CA ARG A 164 13.95 12.66 18.61
C ARG A 164 13.42 11.87 17.43
N LEU A 165 14.16 11.85 16.33
CA LEU A 165 13.81 11.13 15.09
C LEU A 165 14.80 10.00 14.84
N PHE A 166 14.29 8.88 14.36
CA PHE A 166 15.06 7.66 14.08
C PHE A 166 14.61 7.11 12.72
N PRO A 167 15.33 7.43 11.64
CA PRO A 167 15.13 6.76 10.35
C PRO A 167 15.60 5.31 10.47
N GLN A 168 14.85 4.37 9.90
CA GLN A 168 15.12 2.94 9.99
C GLN A 168 14.91 2.23 8.65
N HIS A 169 15.66 1.14 8.44
CA HIS A 169 15.54 0.24 7.29
C HIS A 169 14.63 -0.97 7.55
N PHE A 170 13.97 -0.98 8.70
CA PHE A 170 13.10 -2.07 9.14
C PHE A 170 11.64 -1.66 9.09
N GLN A 171 10.77 -2.65 8.93
CA GLN A 171 9.33 -2.45 8.86
C GLN A 171 8.69 -2.37 10.24
N LEU A 172 7.51 -1.74 10.31
CA LEU A 172 6.82 -1.57 11.60
C LEU A 172 6.45 -2.92 12.22
N ASP A 173 6.12 -3.91 11.40
CA ASP A 173 5.79 -5.27 11.81
C ASP A 173 7.00 -6.08 12.31
N GLU A 174 8.21 -5.64 12.00
CA GLU A 174 9.44 -6.19 12.57
C GLU A 174 9.80 -5.52 13.90
N LEU A 175 9.54 -4.22 14.05
CA LEU A 175 10.00 -3.44 15.22
C LEU A 175 8.96 -3.27 16.34
N LEU A 176 7.71 -2.96 16.00
CA LEU A 176 6.68 -2.70 17.02
C LEU A 176 6.31 -3.91 17.90
N PRO A 177 6.50 -5.19 17.50
CA PRO A 177 6.30 -6.31 18.42
C PRO A 177 7.18 -6.27 19.67
N TYR A 178 8.28 -5.52 19.69
CA TYR A 178 9.17 -5.46 20.85
C TYR A 178 8.71 -4.50 21.97
N GLY A 179 7.63 -3.74 21.77
CA GLY A 179 7.04 -2.95 22.84
C GLY A 179 7.94 -1.81 23.32
N GLU A 180 7.83 -1.48 24.61
CA GLU A 180 8.65 -0.43 25.24
C GLU A 180 10.17 -0.70 25.13
N ARG A 181 10.62 -1.95 24.96
CA ARG A 181 12.06 -2.28 24.76
C ARG A 181 12.63 -1.62 23.50
N LEU A 182 11.82 -1.50 22.44
CA LEU A 182 12.23 -0.80 21.21
C LEU A 182 12.64 0.66 21.51
N VAL A 183 11.93 1.32 22.43
CA VAL A 183 12.21 2.71 22.80
C VAL A 183 13.61 2.82 23.42
N ASP A 184 13.96 1.91 24.32
CA ASP A 184 15.27 1.91 24.97
C ASP A 184 16.40 1.73 23.96
N GLU A 185 16.24 0.80 23.01
CA GLU A 185 17.21 0.56 21.92
C GLU A 185 17.36 1.79 21.02
N LEU A 186 16.25 2.38 20.56
CA LEU A 186 16.28 3.58 19.73
C LEU A 186 16.95 4.76 20.47
N LEU A 187 16.64 4.95 21.76
CA LEU A 187 17.22 6.05 22.54
C LEU A 187 18.71 5.85 22.84
N ALA A 188 19.19 4.60 22.90
CA ALA A 188 20.61 4.27 23.03
C ALA A 188 21.42 4.62 21.77
N LEU A 189 20.76 4.83 20.63
CA LEU A 189 21.42 5.30 19.41
C LEU A 189 21.90 6.75 19.58
N SER A 190 23.16 6.98 19.27
CA SER A 190 23.79 8.30 19.19
C SER A 190 23.40 9.03 17.89
N ILE A 191 22.09 9.10 17.60
CA ILE A 191 21.53 9.84 16.47
C ILE A 191 20.98 11.15 17.00
N ASP A 192 21.66 12.24 16.65
CA ASP A 192 21.23 13.63 16.83
C ASP A 192 21.05 14.21 15.42
N SER A 193 19.86 14.13 14.84
CA SER A 193 19.67 14.72 13.52
C SER A 193 18.24 15.14 13.20
N GLU A 194 18.10 16.40 12.79
CA GLU A 194 17.15 16.82 11.78
C GLU A 194 17.41 15.97 10.52
N ILE A 195 16.38 15.30 10.00
CA ILE A 195 16.49 14.45 8.82
C ILE A 195 16.00 15.29 7.63
N SER A 196 16.90 15.61 6.69
CA SER A 196 16.52 16.08 5.36
C SER A 196 16.68 14.93 4.39
N LEU A 197 15.56 14.38 3.94
CA LEU A 197 15.51 13.38 2.89
C LEU A 197 15.52 14.14 1.54
N ASP A 198 16.68 14.22 0.90
CA ASP A 198 16.92 15.11 -0.24
C ASP A 198 16.55 14.52 -1.63
N ASP A 199 16.13 13.24 -1.73
CA ASP A 199 15.86 12.58 -3.04
C ASP A 199 14.52 11.82 -3.10
N ASP A 200 13.91 11.74 -4.28
CA ASP A 200 12.62 11.13 -4.54
C ASP A 200 12.55 9.61 -4.31
N LYS A 201 13.71 8.95 -4.25
CA LYS A 201 13.85 7.52 -3.91
C LYS A 201 13.81 7.23 -2.41
N SER A 202 13.67 8.27 -1.60
CA SER A 202 13.79 8.18 -0.15
C SER A 202 12.48 8.38 0.61
N PHE A 203 11.34 8.56 -0.08
CA PHE A 203 10.05 8.71 0.60
C PHE A 203 9.75 7.42 1.40
N PRO A 204 9.65 7.51 2.74
CA PRO A 204 9.45 6.33 3.57
C PRO A 204 8.09 5.70 3.30
N PHE A 205 8.00 4.39 3.41
CA PHE A 205 6.75 3.67 3.17
C PHE A 205 5.90 3.56 4.45
N GLN A 206 6.43 3.94 5.60
CA GLN A 206 5.72 3.88 6.88
C GLN A 206 6.35 4.81 7.92
N GLY A 207 5.63 5.06 9.01
CA GLY A 207 6.17 5.84 10.12
C GLY A 207 5.39 5.63 11.41
N CYS A 208 6.05 5.93 12.53
CA CYS A 208 5.51 5.73 13.86
C CYS A 208 5.93 6.88 14.79
N HIS A 209 4.95 7.47 15.48
CA HIS A 209 5.15 8.41 16.56
C HIS A 209 4.86 7.73 17.89
N ILE A 210 5.83 7.79 18.81
CA ILE A 210 5.74 7.24 20.16
C ILE A 210 5.75 8.41 21.15
N ASP A 211 4.65 8.59 21.88
CA ASP A 211 4.56 9.60 22.94
C ASP A 211 4.75 8.95 24.32
N MET A 212 5.89 9.23 24.95
CA MET A 212 6.27 8.67 26.26
C MET A 212 5.52 9.28 27.43
N ARG A 213 4.88 10.44 27.24
CA ARG A 213 4.10 11.14 28.27
C ARG A 213 2.68 10.60 28.31
N ASP A 214 2.03 10.54 27.16
CA ASP A 214 0.63 10.13 27.03
C ASP A 214 0.48 8.61 26.84
N LYS A 215 1.60 7.88 26.69
CA LYS A 215 1.64 6.46 26.37
C LYS A 215 0.78 6.17 25.14
N SER A 216 1.13 6.80 24.02
CA SER A 216 0.44 6.59 22.75
C SER A 216 1.40 6.25 21.61
N ILE A 217 0.91 5.43 20.69
CA ILE A 217 1.58 5.06 19.45
C ILE A 217 0.66 5.44 18.31
N THR A 218 1.16 6.24 17.40
CA THR A 218 0.42 6.66 16.22
C THR A 218 1.24 6.30 14.99
N TYR A 219 0.70 5.49 14.09
CA TYR A 219 1.47 4.97 12.96
C TYR A 219 0.68 4.98 11.65
N TRP A 220 1.41 5.05 10.54
CA TRP A 220 0.89 4.99 9.17
C TRP A 220 1.74 4.05 8.33
N THR A 221 1.16 3.52 7.25
CA THR A 221 1.87 2.64 6.32
C THR A 221 1.26 2.74 4.92
N ALA A 222 2.13 2.69 3.91
CA ALA A 222 1.79 2.58 2.52
C ALA A 222 1.42 1.14 2.15
N ARG A 223 2.01 0.15 2.80
CA ARG A 223 1.67 -1.28 2.64
C ARG A 223 0.46 -1.63 3.52
N PRO A 224 -0.45 -2.49 3.05
CA PRO A 224 -1.46 -3.04 3.94
C PRO A 224 -0.76 -3.84 5.05
N LEU A 225 -1.22 -3.63 6.27
CA LEU A 225 -0.79 -4.36 7.46
C LEU A 225 -2.04 -4.93 8.14
N GLU A 226 -2.58 -6.01 7.55
CA GLU A 226 -3.83 -6.63 7.94
C GLU A 226 -3.84 -7.03 9.41
N GLY A 227 -4.77 -6.45 10.18
CA GLY A 227 -4.96 -6.82 11.59
C GLY A 227 -3.81 -6.41 12.52
N PHE A 228 -2.84 -5.66 12.01
CA PHE A 228 -1.61 -5.32 12.71
C PHE A 228 -1.82 -4.69 14.08
N GLY A 229 -2.73 -3.72 14.19
CA GLY A 229 -3.05 -3.08 15.48
C GLY A 229 -3.55 -4.05 16.55
N LYS A 230 -4.27 -5.13 16.18
CA LYS A 230 -4.65 -6.17 17.15
C LYS A 230 -3.43 -7.00 17.58
N ARG A 231 -2.51 -7.28 16.66
CA ARG A 231 -1.35 -8.14 16.88
C ARG A 231 -0.25 -7.47 17.70
N ILE A 232 -0.02 -6.16 17.55
CA ILE A 232 0.96 -5.42 18.37
C ILE A 232 0.43 -4.95 19.72
N LYS A 233 -0.88 -4.98 19.93
CA LYS A 233 -1.52 -4.55 21.20
C LYS A 233 -0.91 -5.19 22.46
N PRO A 234 -0.62 -6.52 22.49
CA PRO A 234 -0.02 -7.15 23.66
C PRO A 234 1.39 -6.64 23.99
N ALA A 235 2.16 -6.20 22.98
CA ALA A 235 3.52 -5.69 23.16
C ALA A 235 3.57 -4.30 23.83
N TRP A 236 2.46 -3.55 23.79
CA TRP A 236 2.37 -2.19 24.33
C TRP A 236 1.27 -2.07 25.39
N PRO A 237 1.42 -2.73 26.54
CA PRO A 237 0.38 -2.79 27.56
C PRO A 237 0.08 -1.41 28.15
N GLY A 238 -1.19 -1.01 28.10
CA GLY A 238 -1.64 0.28 28.63
C GLY A 238 -1.36 1.48 27.71
N TRP A 239 -0.85 1.25 26.50
CA TRP A 239 -0.69 2.30 25.50
C TRP A 239 -1.94 2.43 24.62
N THR A 240 -2.23 3.66 24.20
CA THR A 240 -3.23 3.93 23.15
C THR A 240 -2.58 3.75 21.78
N GLN A 241 -3.28 3.09 20.85
CA GLN A 241 -2.78 2.87 19.50
C GLN A 241 -3.71 3.50 18.47
N THR A 242 -3.14 4.26 17.54
CA THR A 242 -3.85 4.95 16.47
C THR A 242 -3.23 4.60 15.12
N TYR A 243 -4.02 3.99 14.25
CA TYR A 243 -3.64 3.76 12.85
C TYR A 243 -4.16 4.91 11.98
N LEU A 244 -3.24 5.59 11.30
CA LEU A 244 -3.52 6.74 10.44
C LEU A 244 -3.74 6.39 8.98
N ALA A 245 -3.70 5.11 8.62
CA ALA A 245 -3.73 4.69 7.22
C ALA A 245 -2.61 5.33 6.39
N ASP A 246 -2.98 6.22 5.47
CA ASP A 246 -2.05 6.92 4.59
C ASP A 246 -1.79 8.38 4.99
N ASP A 247 -2.34 8.83 6.12
CA ASP A 247 -2.18 10.18 6.67
C ASP A 247 -0.82 10.34 7.36
N PHE A 248 0.24 10.36 6.54
CA PHE A 248 1.60 10.64 7.01
C PHE A 248 1.75 12.10 7.45
N GLU A 249 0.89 13.01 6.97
CA GLU A 249 0.88 14.41 7.36
C GLU A 249 0.58 14.61 8.85
N SER A 250 -0.32 13.80 9.42
CA SER A 250 -0.53 13.76 10.87
C SER A 250 0.73 13.36 11.64
N HIS A 251 1.57 12.45 11.12
CA HIS A 251 2.87 12.14 11.74
C HIS A 251 3.81 13.37 11.70
N ILE A 252 3.90 14.05 10.57
CA ILE A 252 4.68 15.30 10.44
C ILE A 252 4.21 16.33 11.48
N ALA A 253 2.91 16.54 11.61
CA ALA A 253 2.33 17.48 12.56
C ALA A 253 2.68 17.12 14.03
N LEU A 254 2.64 15.83 14.38
CA LEU A 254 3.02 15.34 15.70
C LEU A 254 4.50 15.60 16.04
N THR A 255 5.37 15.69 15.04
CA THR A 255 6.79 16.02 15.25
C THR A 255 7.07 17.51 15.47
N GLN A 256 6.03 18.36 15.42
CA GLN A 256 6.15 19.82 15.61
C GLN A 256 7.14 20.47 14.62
N GLY A 257 7.18 19.98 13.39
CA GLY A 257 8.04 20.49 12.32
C GLY A 257 9.47 19.97 12.33
N LYS A 258 9.81 19.00 13.20
CA LYS A 258 11.14 18.36 13.16
C LYS A 258 11.30 17.36 12.02
N LEU A 259 10.21 16.74 11.58
CA LEU A 259 10.18 15.82 10.45
C LEU A 259 9.70 16.56 9.21
N GLU A 260 10.52 16.53 8.15
CA GLU A 260 10.13 16.96 6.82
C GLU A 260 10.27 15.76 5.87
N LEU A 261 9.27 15.54 5.02
CA LEU A 261 9.28 14.47 4.01
C LEU A 261 9.35 15.07 2.60
N PRO A 262 10.05 14.42 1.66
CA PRO A 262 10.22 14.95 0.31
C PRO A 262 8.96 14.70 -0.52
N ILE A 263 8.04 15.66 -0.49
CA ILE A 263 6.82 15.60 -1.30
C ILE A 263 7.13 16.14 -2.71
N ARG A 264 7.10 15.27 -3.72
CA ARG A 264 7.32 15.67 -5.13
C ARG A 264 6.24 16.64 -5.60
N SER A 265 6.62 17.53 -6.52
CA SER A 265 5.65 18.38 -7.23
C SER A 265 4.64 17.52 -8.00
N VAL A 266 3.44 18.06 -8.18
CA VAL A 266 2.38 17.43 -8.97
C VAL A 266 2.85 17.05 -10.37
N ASP A 267 3.61 17.90 -11.05
CA ASP A 267 4.07 17.61 -12.42
C ASP A 267 5.03 16.41 -12.47
N ASN A 268 5.89 16.24 -11.46
CA ASN A 268 6.75 15.06 -11.35
C ASN A 268 5.94 13.79 -11.07
N LEU A 269 4.93 13.87 -10.19
CA LEU A 269 4.02 12.75 -9.93
C LEU A 269 3.22 12.37 -11.18
N LEU A 270 2.76 13.34 -11.96
CA LEU A 270 2.08 13.10 -13.24
C LEU A 270 3.00 12.41 -14.25
N ALA A 271 4.25 12.86 -14.39
CA ALA A 271 5.22 12.25 -15.29
C ALA A 271 5.51 10.79 -14.90
N ASP A 272 5.60 10.50 -13.60
CA ASP A 272 5.72 9.13 -13.09
C ASP A 272 4.51 8.28 -13.46
N LEU A 273 3.30 8.76 -13.17
CA LEU A 273 2.07 8.02 -13.45
C LEU A 273 1.91 7.77 -14.95
N GLU A 274 2.24 8.75 -15.78
CA GLU A 274 2.25 8.57 -17.22
C GLU A 274 3.20 7.46 -17.63
N ARG A 275 4.45 7.49 -17.14
CA ARG A 275 5.44 6.46 -17.43
C ARG A 275 4.97 5.07 -16.99
N ILE A 276 4.31 4.95 -15.84
CA ILE A 276 3.85 3.67 -15.28
C ILE A 276 2.65 3.12 -16.07
N LEU A 277 1.66 3.98 -16.34
CA LEU A 277 0.37 3.55 -16.88
C LEU A 277 0.38 3.46 -18.41
N VAL A 278 1.11 4.36 -19.07
CA VAL A 278 1.13 4.45 -20.54
C VAL A 278 2.19 3.54 -21.16
N ALA A 279 3.29 3.25 -20.45
CA ALA A 279 4.29 2.30 -20.96
C ALA A 279 3.69 0.90 -21.15
N GLU A 280 4.28 0.12 -22.06
CA GLU A 280 3.94 -1.28 -22.24
C GLU A 280 4.28 -2.06 -20.96
N VAL A 281 3.24 -2.35 -20.18
CA VAL A 281 3.34 -3.24 -19.02
C VAL A 281 3.49 -4.67 -19.55
N PRO A 282 4.46 -5.47 -19.05
CA PRO A 282 4.55 -6.88 -19.40
C PRO A 282 3.23 -7.59 -19.10
N ASN A 283 2.78 -8.44 -20.03
CA ASN A 283 1.59 -9.24 -19.81
C ASN A 283 1.84 -10.25 -18.67
N PRO A 284 0.97 -10.34 -17.63
CA PRO A 284 1.17 -11.29 -16.55
C PRO A 284 1.11 -12.73 -17.10
N VAL A 285 2.23 -13.44 -16.97
CA VAL A 285 2.36 -14.82 -17.43
C VAL A 285 1.73 -15.75 -16.40
N ASP A 286 0.64 -16.42 -16.77
CA ASP A 286 0.22 -17.63 -16.07
C ASP A 286 1.17 -18.79 -16.47
N ARG A 287 1.89 -19.35 -15.49
CA ARG A 287 2.93 -20.37 -15.74
C ARG A 287 2.40 -21.80 -15.64
N ASP A 288 1.13 -22.00 -15.29
CA ASP A 288 0.63 -23.33 -14.90
C ASP A 288 -0.13 -24.09 -16.00
N ASN A 289 -0.19 -23.54 -17.23
CA ASN A 289 -0.69 -24.29 -18.41
C ASN A 289 0.43 -24.59 -19.42
N PRO A 290 1.02 -25.81 -19.40
CA PRO A 290 2.12 -26.17 -20.31
C PRO A 290 1.70 -26.32 -21.79
N ASN A 291 0.39 -26.30 -22.09
CA ASN A 291 -0.14 -26.41 -23.46
C ASN A 291 -0.59 -25.07 -24.05
N PHE A 292 -0.44 -23.96 -23.32
CA PHE A 292 -0.87 -22.64 -23.76
C PHE A 292 0.35 -21.75 -23.93
N ASP A 293 0.66 -21.40 -25.17
CA ASP A 293 1.77 -20.48 -25.49
C ASP A 293 1.36 -19.04 -25.16
N TRP A 294 1.32 -18.75 -23.86
CA TRP A 294 0.95 -17.44 -23.33
C TRP A 294 1.91 -16.35 -23.83
N ILE A 295 3.17 -16.66 -24.12
CA ILE A 295 4.11 -15.66 -24.65
C ILE A 295 3.67 -15.20 -26.05
N HIS A 296 3.05 -16.08 -26.84
CA HIS A 296 2.64 -15.78 -28.20
C HIS A 296 1.19 -15.26 -28.32
N GLU A 297 0.26 -15.69 -27.46
CA GLU A 297 -1.14 -15.21 -27.47
C GLU A 297 -1.38 -13.95 -26.61
N SER A 298 -0.68 -13.80 -25.48
CA SER A 298 -0.85 -12.65 -24.59
C SER A 298 -0.25 -11.36 -25.19
N ARG A 299 0.79 -11.47 -26.02
CA ARG A 299 1.31 -10.37 -26.86
C ARG A 299 0.33 -9.92 -27.97
N ARG A 300 -0.71 -10.70 -28.27
CA ARG A 300 -1.69 -10.39 -29.34
C ARG A 300 -3.01 -9.82 -28.84
N THR A 301 -3.32 -9.89 -27.54
CA THR A 301 -4.70 -9.63 -27.06
C THR A 301 -4.88 -8.54 -26.02
N TYR A 302 -3.84 -8.02 -25.35
CA TYR A 302 -3.92 -6.75 -24.59
C TYR A 302 -2.51 -6.31 -24.17
N PRO A 303 -2.19 -4.99 -24.12
CA PRO A 303 -3.09 -3.84 -24.13
C PRO A 303 -3.49 -3.38 -25.54
N PRO A 304 -4.52 -2.51 -25.69
CA PRO A 304 -4.78 -1.85 -26.98
C PRO A 304 -3.49 -1.19 -27.48
N GLU A 305 -3.40 -0.97 -28.80
CA GLU A 305 -2.34 -0.14 -29.37
C GLU A 305 -2.17 1.12 -28.51
N THR A 306 -0.93 1.35 -28.09
CA THR A 306 -0.42 2.45 -27.25
C THR A 306 -1.07 3.83 -27.44
N PRO A 307 -1.57 4.25 -28.63
CA PRO A 307 -2.38 5.45 -28.79
C PRO A 307 -3.55 5.66 -27.79
N LEU A 308 -4.34 4.64 -27.44
CA LEU A 308 -5.54 4.88 -26.61
C LEU A 308 -5.23 5.23 -25.15
N ARG A 309 -4.23 4.58 -24.52
CA ARG A 309 -3.88 4.82 -23.10
C ARG A 309 -3.35 6.23 -22.89
N LYS A 310 -2.51 6.72 -23.79
CA LYS A 310 -1.96 8.08 -23.72
C LYS A 310 -3.07 9.13 -23.86
N GLU A 311 -4.02 8.92 -24.76
CA GLU A 311 -5.18 9.81 -24.93
C GLU A 311 -6.09 9.82 -23.69
N LEU A 312 -6.44 8.65 -23.15
CA LEU A 312 -7.25 8.54 -21.93
C LEU A 312 -6.56 9.18 -20.72
N PHE A 313 -5.25 8.95 -20.56
CA PHE A 313 -4.47 9.56 -19.50
C PHE A 313 -4.48 11.09 -19.61
N ASN A 314 -4.18 11.63 -20.80
CA ASN A 314 -4.21 13.06 -21.06
C ASN A 314 -5.60 13.67 -20.81
N LEU A 315 -6.67 12.95 -21.16
CA LEU A 315 -8.05 13.37 -20.87
C LEU A 315 -8.32 13.43 -19.36
N ALA A 316 -7.96 12.39 -18.61
CA ALA A 316 -8.11 12.37 -17.15
C ALA A 316 -7.34 13.51 -16.48
N VAL A 317 -6.09 13.75 -16.90
CA VAL A 317 -5.26 14.86 -16.38
C VAL A 317 -5.89 16.22 -16.73
N LYS A 318 -6.43 16.39 -17.93
CA LYS A 318 -7.11 17.62 -18.34
C LYS A 318 -8.36 17.88 -17.52
N GLU A 319 -9.22 16.88 -17.33
CA GLU A 319 -10.44 17.01 -16.53
C GLU A 319 -10.10 17.28 -15.04
N TRP A 320 -9.11 16.58 -14.49
CA TRP A 320 -8.62 16.82 -13.12
C TRP A 320 -8.04 18.22 -12.94
N LYS A 321 -7.17 18.70 -13.83
CA LYS A 321 -6.65 20.07 -13.75
C LYS A 321 -7.77 21.12 -13.86
N ALA A 322 -8.79 20.87 -14.67
CA ALA A 322 -9.94 21.76 -14.78
C ALA A 322 -10.74 21.83 -13.47
N SER A 323 -10.85 20.74 -12.71
CA SER A 323 -11.57 20.74 -11.42
C SER A 323 -10.85 21.48 -10.29
N LEU A 324 -9.54 21.72 -10.41
CA LEU A 324 -8.76 22.46 -9.41
C LEU A 324 -8.93 23.98 -9.54
N GLY A 325 -9.41 24.46 -10.70
CA GLY A 325 -9.58 25.88 -11.02
C GLY A 325 -11.02 26.41 -10.87
N THR A 326 -11.94 25.57 -10.42
CA THR A 326 -13.37 25.88 -10.18
C THR A 326 -13.67 25.95 -8.69
#